data_AF-A0A679K4Y0-F1
#
_entry.id   AF-A0A679K4Y0-F1
#
_cell.length_a   1.000
_cell.length_b   1.000
_cell.length_c   1.000
_cell.angle_alpha   90.00
_cell.angle_beta   90.00
_cell.angle_gamma   90.00
#
_symmetry.space_group_name_H-M   'P 1'
#
loop_
_entity.id
_entity.type
_entity.pdbx_description
1 polymer ?
#
loop_
_entity_poly.entity_id
_entity_poly.type
_entity_poly.pdbx_seq_one_letter_code
_entity_poly.pdbx_strand_id
1 'polypeptide(L)'
;MRETLTPLPEPDPAGARPPPRVSKKSRLRTYFLTGIIVAGPLAITIYITWWFISLIDGWVKPLVPASYLPDHYLPFSIPGIGLVIAFIAVTLLGFLTANLVGRSVVEFGEVLLARTPVISGLYKGLRQIFETLFSANGTSFRTVGLVEFPVKGTWSVVFVSAPAGPDVQTALGEENDHVGVFLPCAPNPTTGFFFYLPRADIIEVPMSIDDAAKLVMSAGVIQPEDPQVRLQAMAASIRAAQNGQATGPEAALEASSRRQEKLVSTE
;
A
#
# COMPACT_ATOMS: atom_id res chain seq x y z
N MET A 1 32.46 -53.00 -42.53
CA MET A 1 33.04 -52.55 -41.25
C MET A 1 31.87 -52.11 -40.38
N ARG A 2 31.31 -53.01 -39.56
CA ARG A 2 30.18 -52.73 -38.67
C ARG A 2 30.78 -52.43 -37.30
N GLU A 3 30.73 -51.18 -36.87
CA GLU A 3 31.12 -50.81 -35.52
C GLU A 3 30.12 -51.42 -34.53
N THR A 4 30.63 -52.31 -33.69
CA THR A 4 29.91 -52.93 -32.59
C THR A 4 29.67 -51.85 -31.53
N LEU A 5 28.47 -51.29 -31.48
CA LEU A 5 28.03 -50.42 -30.39
C LEU A 5 28.09 -51.21 -29.08
N THR A 6 29.03 -50.86 -28.21
CA THR A 6 29.09 -51.35 -26.83
C THR A 6 27.78 -50.98 -26.14
N PRO A 7 27.03 -51.93 -25.55
CA PRO A 7 25.82 -51.59 -24.83
C PRO A 7 26.17 -50.72 -23.63
N LEU A 8 25.43 -49.62 -23.43
CA LEU A 8 25.59 -48.76 -22.26
C LEU A 8 25.33 -49.58 -20.99
N PRO A 9 26.12 -49.39 -19.92
CA PRO A 9 25.87 -50.06 -18.65
C PRO A 9 24.45 -49.75 -18.17
N GLU A 10 23.69 -50.78 -17.80
CA GLU A 10 22.37 -50.59 -17.21
C GLU A 10 22.47 -49.70 -15.95
N PRO A 11 21.57 -48.73 -15.78
CA PRO A 11 21.55 -47.91 -14.58
C PRO A 11 21.27 -48.81 -13.37
N ASP A 12 22.24 -48.88 -12.47
CA ASP A 12 22.17 -49.63 -11.22
C ASP A 12 20.87 -49.29 -10.44
N PRO A 13 19.95 -50.25 -10.24
CA PRO A 13 18.73 -50.01 -9.47
C PRO A 13 19.01 -49.76 -7.98
N ALA A 14 20.25 -49.95 -7.50
CA ALA A 14 20.66 -49.73 -6.12
C ALA A 14 21.08 -48.28 -5.80
N GLY A 15 21.05 -47.36 -6.77
CA GLY A 15 21.42 -45.94 -6.58
C GLY A 15 20.37 -45.05 -5.91
N ALA A 16 19.21 -45.58 -5.54
CA ALA A 16 18.15 -44.80 -4.89
C ALA A 16 18.55 -44.45 -3.44
N ARG A 17 19.24 -43.31 -3.26
CA ARG A 17 19.51 -42.74 -1.92
C ARG A 17 18.17 -42.65 -1.16
N PRO A 18 18.08 -43.16 0.08
CA PRO A 18 16.86 -43.03 0.86
C PRO A 18 16.53 -41.54 1.03
N PRO A 19 15.25 -41.15 0.93
CA PRO A 19 14.87 -39.75 1.06
C PRO A 19 15.38 -39.20 2.40
N PRO A 20 15.93 -37.97 2.43
CA PRO A 20 16.50 -37.40 3.64
C PRO A 20 15.46 -37.45 4.77
N ARG A 21 15.82 -38.09 5.88
CA ARG A 21 14.95 -38.21 7.06
C ARG A 21 14.76 -36.82 7.66
N VAL A 22 13.67 -36.15 7.29
CA VAL A 22 13.29 -34.87 7.88
C VAL A 22 13.16 -35.00 9.40
N SER A 23 14.02 -34.29 10.12
CA SER A 23 14.10 -34.34 11.58
C SER A 23 12.76 -33.91 12.22
N LYS A 24 12.32 -34.62 13.28
CA LYS A 24 11.09 -34.26 14.03
C LYS A 24 11.12 -32.79 14.52
N LYS A 25 12.31 -32.28 14.86
CA LYS A 25 12.54 -30.87 15.23
C LYS A 25 12.26 -29.91 14.07
N SER A 26 12.64 -30.29 12.86
CA SER A 26 12.38 -29.51 11.65
C SER A 26 10.87 -29.44 11.37
N ARG A 27 10.14 -30.55 11.53
CA ARG A 27 8.67 -30.56 11.37
C ARG A 27 7.96 -29.66 12.37
N LEU A 28 8.36 -29.70 13.65
CA LEU A 28 7.77 -28.83 14.69
C LEU A 28 8.05 -27.34 14.40
N ARG A 29 9.27 -27.00 14.00
CA ARG A 29 9.63 -25.64 13.59
C ARG A 29 8.83 -25.17 12.39
N THR A 30 8.64 -26.03 11.38
CA THR A 30 7.82 -25.70 10.21
C THR A 30 6.38 -25.41 10.61
N TYR A 31 5.75 -26.25 11.44
CA TYR A 31 4.38 -26.00 11.90
C TYR A 31 4.26 -24.73 12.74
N PHE A 32 5.22 -24.43 13.60
CA PHE A 32 5.24 -23.18 14.37
C PHE A 32 5.37 -21.95 13.47
N LEU A 33 6.30 -21.97 12.50
CA LEU A 33 6.48 -20.87 11.54
C LEU A 33 5.25 -20.66 10.65
N THR A 34 4.67 -21.75 10.14
CA THR A 34 3.40 -21.69 9.39
C THR A 34 2.28 -21.11 10.26
N GLY A 35 2.20 -21.50 11.53
CA GLY A 35 1.24 -20.95 12.48
C GLY A 35 1.38 -19.43 12.66
N ILE A 36 2.61 -18.92 12.81
CA ILE A 36 2.87 -17.47 12.91
C ILE A 36 2.51 -16.75 11.61
N ILE A 37 2.85 -17.30 10.45
CA ILE A 37 2.56 -16.65 9.16
C ILE A 37 1.05 -16.51 8.95
N VAL A 38 0.27 -17.49 9.39
CA VAL A 38 -1.20 -17.47 9.26
C VAL A 38 -1.87 -16.64 10.35
N ALA A 39 -1.48 -16.81 11.63
CA ALA A 39 -2.14 -16.14 12.76
C ALA A 39 -1.58 -14.74 13.06
N GLY A 40 -0.35 -14.45 12.65
CA GLY A 40 0.36 -13.18 12.93
C GLY A 40 -0.41 -11.95 12.44
N PRO A 41 -0.84 -11.89 11.16
CA PRO A 41 -1.63 -10.76 10.66
C PRO A 41 -2.93 -10.54 11.45
N LEU A 42 -3.62 -11.62 11.83
CA LEU A 42 -4.85 -11.54 12.61
C LEU A 42 -4.59 -11.05 14.05
N ALA A 43 -3.53 -11.55 14.69
CA ALA A 43 -3.15 -11.09 16.02
C ALA A 43 -2.76 -9.60 16.03
N ILE A 44 -1.99 -9.17 15.02
CA ILE A 44 -1.57 -7.77 14.87
C ILE A 44 -2.78 -6.87 14.64
N THR A 45 -3.72 -7.25 13.78
CA THR A 45 -4.94 -6.45 13.52
C THR A 45 -5.82 -6.33 14.76
N ILE A 46 -6.04 -7.41 15.51
CA ILE A 46 -6.77 -7.37 16.78
C ILE A 46 -6.06 -6.47 17.79
N TYR A 47 -4.74 -6.60 17.92
CA TYR A 47 -3.94 -5.79 18.84
C TYR A 47 -4.02 -4.29 18.51
N ILE A 48 -3.81 -3.91 17.24
CA ILE A 48 -3.88 -2.51 16.79
C ILE A 48 -5.29 -1.96 17.00
N THR A 49 -6.33 -2.73 16.68
CA THR A 49 -7.72 -2.31 16.87
C THR A 49 -8.01 -2.06 18.35
N TRP A 50 -7.59 -2.97 19.23
CA TRP A 50 -7.77 -2.83 20.67
C TRP A 50 -7.00 -1.62 21.23
N TRP A 51 -5.75 -1.45 20.79
CA TRP A 51 -4.91 -0.31 21.17
C TRP A 51 -5.55 1.02 20.76
N PHE A 52 -6.04 1.12 19.53
CA PHE A 52 -6.67 2.33 19.00
C PHE A 52 -7.97 2.69 19.73
N ILE A 53 -8.84 1.70 19.99
CA ILE A 53 -10.07 1.91 20.77
C ILE A 53 -9.72 2.38 22.18
N SER A 54 -8.76 1.73 22.83
CA SER A 54 -8.33 2.08 24.19
C SER A 54 -7.70 3.47 24.26
N LEU A 55 -6.95 3.86 23.22
CA LEU A 55 -6.38 5.20 23.08
C LEU A 55 -7.51 6.24 23.05
N ILE A 56 -8.48 6.10 22.15
CA ILE A 56 -9.58 7.08 22.04
C ILE A 56 -10.40 7.13 23.32
N ASP A 57 -10.77 5.98 23.89
CA ASP A 57 -11.48 5.92 25.16
C ASP A 57 -10.70 6.63 26.28
N GLY A 58 -9.38 6.46 26.33
CA GLY A 58 -8.52 7.11 27.33
C GLY A 58 -8.46 8.63 27.20
N TRP A 59 -8.57 9.19 25.99
CA TRP A 59 -8.63 10.64 25.78
C TRP A 59 -10.03 11.22 25.97
N VAL A 60 -11.07 10.48 25.58
CA VAL A 60 -12.45 11.00 25.50
C VAL A 60 -13.22 10.81 26.81
N LYS A 61 -13.14 9.62 27.43
CA LYS A 61 -13.90 9.34 28.66
C LYS A 61 -13.63 10.35 29.79
N PRO A 62 -12.38 10.82 30.03
CA PRO A 62 -12.13 11.84 31.05
C PRO A 62 -12.74 13.21 30.78
N LEU A 63 -13.07 13.53 29.52
CA LEU A 63 -13.70 14.79 29.13
C LEU A 63 -15.22 14.76 29.35
N VAL A 64 -15.80 13.57 29.54
CA VAL A 64 -17.24 13.37 29.73
C VAL A 64 -17.51 13.23 31.22
N PRO A 65 -18.51 13.93 31.78
CA PRO A 65 -18.87 13.76 33.17
C PRO A 65 -19.21 12.29 33.48
N ALA A 66 -18.71 11.78 34.61
CA ALA A 66 -18.82 10.37 34.97
C ALA A 66 -20.27 9.84 35.02
N SER A 67 -21.25 10.72 35.24
CA SER A 67 -22.68 10.39 35.22
C SER A 67 -23.22 9.94 33.86
N TYR A 68 -22.54 10.27 32.77
CA TYR A 68 -22.94 9.86 31.41
C TYR A 68 -22.18 8.64 30.92
N LEU A 69 -21.24 8.11 31.72
CA LEU A 69 -20.48 6.92 31.36
C LEU A 69 -21.19 5.65 31.86
N PRO A 70 -21.49 4.70 30.96
CA PRO A 70 -22.01 3.38 31.32
C PRO A 70 -21.14 2.64 32.35
N ASP A 71 -19.84 2.95 32.38
CA ASP A 71 -18.87 2.42 33.34
C ASP A 71 -19.24 2.71 34.81
N HIS A 72 -20.11 3.70 35.08
CA HIS A 72 -20.62 4.01 36.43
C HIS A 72 -21.84 3.18 36.82
N TYR A 73 -22.53 2.57 35.85
CA TYR A 73 -23.76 1.79 36.07
C TYR A 73 -23.54 0.29 35.81
N LEU A 74 -22.46 -0.09 35.14
CA LEU A 74 -22.10 -1.46 34.82
C LEU A 74 -20.83 -1.88 35.58
N PRO A 75 -20.75 -3.14 36.06
CA PRO A 75 -19.56 -3.65 36.74
C PRO A 75 -18.39 -3.94 35.79
N PHE A 76 -18.56 -3.72 34.48
CA PHE A 76 -17.54 -3.87 33.46
C PHE A 76 -17.54 -2.64 32.55
N SER A 77 -16.35 -2.18 32.18
CA SER A 77 -16.21 -1.10 31.20
C SER A 77 -16.49 -1.63 29.80
N ILE A 78 -17.33 -0.93 29.04
CA ILE A 78 -17.54 -1.25 27.63
C ILE A 78 -16.46 -0.49 26.82
N PRO A 79 -15.54 -1.18 26.15
CA PRO A 79 -14.56 -0.52 25.28
C PRO A 79 -15.26 0.02 24.03
N GLY A 80 -14.89 1.24 23.60
CA GLY A 80 -15.39 1.89 22.39
C GLY A 80 -16.49 2.93 22.60
N ILE A 81 -16.91 3.19 23.85
CA ILE A 81 -17.87 4.28 24.13
C ILE A 81 -17.26 5.65 23.81
N GLY A 82 -15.99 5.85 24.13
CA GLY A 82 -15.29 7.10 23.81
C GLY A 82 -15.20 7.32 22.31
N LEU A 83 -15.04 6.25 21.51
CA LEU A 83 -15.09 6.34 20.05
C LEU A 83 -16.45 6.86 19.54
N VAL A 84 -17.57 6.33 20.06
CA VAL A 84 -18.91 6.80 19.67
C VAL A 84 -19.12 8.26 20.06
N ILE A 85 -18.70 8.64 21.28
CA ILE A 85 -18.81 10.02 21.76
C ILE A 85 -17.97 10.96 20.90
N ALA A 86 -16.73 10.58 20.59
CA ALA A 86 -15.86 11.37 19.71
C ALA A 86 -16.48 11.56 18.32
N PHE A 87 -17.03 10.50 17.75
CA PHE A 87 -17.72 10.57 16.46
C PHE A 87 -18.89 11.56 16.49
N ILE A 88 -19.74 11.49 17.51
CA ILE A 88 -20.86 12.44 17.69
C ILE A 88 -20.32 13.87 17.88
N ALA A 89 -19.33 14.07 18.72
CA ALA A 89 -18.76 15.38 19.00
C ALA A 89 -18.15 16.05 17.74
N VAL A 90 -17.36 15.30 16.96
CA VAL A 90 -16.78 15.78 15.70
C VAL A 90 -17.87 16.09 14.68
N THR A 91 -18.91 15.25 14.60
CA THR A 91 -20.04 15.47 13.69
C THR A 91 -20.81 16.74 14.08
N LEU A 92 -21.09 16.95 15.37
CA LEU A 92 -21.74 18.16 15.87
C LEU A 92 -20.90 19.40 15.64
N LEU A 93 -19.57 19.30 15.80
CA LEU A 93 -18.65 20.39 15.49
C LEU A 93 -18.73 20.75 14.00
N GLY A 94 -18.69 19.75 13.11
CA GLY A 94 -18.86 19.96 11.65
C GLY A 94 -20.22 20.55 11.28
N PHE A 95 -21.29 20.10 11.95
CA PHE A 95 -22.63 20.67 11.76
C PHE A 95 -22.68 22.14 12.20
N LEU A 96 -22.05 22.48 13.33
CA LEU A 96 -22.02 23.86 13.81
C LEU A 96 -21.26 24.78 12.85
N THR A 97 -20.11 24.32 12.32
CA THR A 97 -19.30 25.11 11.37
C THR A 97 -19.93 25.26 9.99
N ALA A 98 -20.85 24.37 9.61
CA ALA A 98 -21.63 24.52 8.39
C ALA A 98 -22.61 25.71 8.46
N ASN A 99 -22.98 26.17 9.67
CA ASN A 99 -23.84 27.33 9.86
C ASN A 99 -23.04 28.65 9.89
N LEU A 100 -23.65 29.76 9.44
CA LEU A 100 -22.98 31.07 9.33
C LEU A 100 -22.35 31.52 10.66
N VAL A 101 -23.05 31.31 11.77
CA VAL A 101 -22.57 31.67 13.12
C VAL A 101 -21.38 30.80 13.54
N GLY A 102 -21.41 29.51 13.27
CA GLY A 102 -20.30 28.63 13.65
C GLY A 102 -19.04 28.89 12.83
N ARG A 103 -19.20 29.25 11.55
CA ARG A 103 -18.07 29.71 10.73
C ARG A 103 -17.41 30.96 11.35
N SER A 104 -18.19 31.96 11.74
CA SER A 104 -17.66 33.17 12.37
C SER A 104 -16.98 32.91 13.72
N VAL A 105 -17.49 31.96 14.52
CA VAL A 105 -16.84 31.57 15.80
C VAL A 105 -15.49 30.90 15.56
N VAL A 106 -15.40 30.01 14.57
CA VAL A 106 -14.12 29.37 14.21
C VAL A 106 -13.14 30.40 13.69
N GLU A 107 -13.53 31.25 12.74
CA GLU A 107 -12.68 32.32 12.20
C GLU A 107 -12.18 33.27 13.31
N PHE A 108 -13.04 33.62 14.28
CA PHE A 108 -12.62 34.42 15.43
C PHE A 108 -11.56 33.70 16.29
N GLY A 109 -11.75 32.41 16.52
CA GLY A 109 -10.75 31.58 17.22
C GLY A 109 -9.43 31.51 16.48
N GLU A 110 -9.47 31.40 15.14
CA GLU A 110 -8.28 31.42 14.29
C GLU A 110 -7.54 32.76 14.37
N VAL A 111 -8.26 33.89 14.37
CA VAL A 111 -7.66 35.22 14.54
C VAL A 111 -6.99 35.36 15.90
N LEU A 112 -7.61 34.83 16.97
CA LEU A 112 -7.03 34.86 18.30
C LEU A 112 -5.76 34.02 18.38
N LEU A 113 -5.76 32.84 17.78
CA LEU A 113 -4.59 31.95 17.73
C LEU A 113 -3.49 32.51 16.82
N ALA A 114 -3.86 33.21 15.75
CA ALA A 114 -2.95 33.87 14.83
C ALA A 114 -2.15 35.01 15.47
N ARG A 115 -2.64 35.59 16.59
CA ARG A 115 -1.94 36.61 17.37
C ARG A 115 -0.83 36.05 18.26
N THR A 116 -0.72 34.74 18.40
CA THR A 116 0.32 34.09 19.22
C THR A 116 1.51 33.71 18.33
N PRO A 117 2.61 34.49 18.31
CA PRO A 117 3.64 34.45 17.25
C PRO A 117 4.35 33.10 17.07
N VAL A 118 4.36 32.22 18.08
CA VAL A 118 4.97 30.89 18.00
C VAL A 118 3.99 29.81 17.52
N ILE A 119 2.71 29.94 17.87
CA ILE A 119 1.68 28.91 17.63
C ILE A 119 0.98 29.12 16.29
N SER A 120 0.89 30.38 15.83
CA SER A 120 0.17 30.75 14.63
C SER A 120 0.71 30.10 13.36
N GLY A 121 2.03 30.01 13.21
CA GLY A 121 2.67 29.35 12.07
C GLY A 121 2.38 27.86 12.01
N LEU A 122 2.49 27.16 13.15
CA LEU A 122 2.21 25.73 13.25
C LEU A 122 0.73 25.42 12.97
N TYR A 123 -0.18 26.20 13.55
CA TYR A 123 -1.62 26.01 13.33
C TYR A 123 -2.00 26.25 11.86
N LYS A 124 -1.51 27.33 11.25
CA LYS A 124 -1.77 27.63 9.83
C LYS A 124 -1.21 26.54 8.91
N GLY A 125 0.02 26.08 9.16
CA GLY A 125 0.62 24.98 8.40
C GLY A 125 -0.18 23.69 8.51
N LEU A 126 -0.58 23.31 9.73
CA LEU A 126 -1.42 22.14 9.95
C LEU A 126 -2.78 22.29 9.25
N ARG A 127 -3.47 23.41 9.45
CA ARG A 127 -4.77 23.70 8.81
C ARG A 127 -4.67 23.59 7.29
N GLN A 128 -3.64 24.17 6.69
CA GLN A 128 -3.41 24.09 5.24
C GLN A 128 -3.19 22.65 4.77
N ILE A 129 -2.44 21.83 5.53
CA ILE A 129 -2.25 20.41 5.22
C ILE A 129 -3.59 19.68 5.27
N PHE A 130 -4.39 19.88 6.32
CA PHE A 130 -5.72 19.27 6.44
C PHE A 130 -6.66 19.72 5.31
N GLU A 131 -6.73 21.02 5.01
CA GLU A 131 -7.54 21.54 3.91
C GLU A 131 -7.10 20.96 2.56
N THR A 132 -5.79 20.83 2.33
CA THR A 132 -5.27 20.26 1.08
C THR A 132 -5.66 18.78 0.97
N LEU A 133 -5.41 17.97 2.01
CA LEU A 133 -5.67 16.53 1.99
C LEU A 133 -7.17 16.17 1.92
N PHE A 134 -8.04 16.99 2.53
CA PHE A 134 -9.47 16.71 2.64
C PHE A 134 -10.35 17.59 1.72
N SER A 135 -9.77 18.50 0.94
CA SER A 135 -10.52 19.19 -0.12
C SER A 135 -11.00 18.15 -1.14
N ALA A 136 -12.24 18.30 -1.63
CA ALA A 136 -12.83 17.40 -2.63
C ALA A 136 -12.02 17.30 -3.94
N ASN A 137 -11.03 18.19 -4.13
CA ASN A 137 -10.09 18.23 -5.25
C ASN A 137 -8.67 17.75 -4.88
N GLY A 138 -8.42 17.39 -3.62
CA GLY A 138 -7.09 17.27 -3.00
C GLY A 138 -6.49 15.87 -2.87
N THR A 139 -6.87 14.91 -3.70
CA THR A 139 -5.98 13.78 -3.96
C THR A 139 -4.80 14.30 -4.79
N SER A 140 -3.81 14.89 -4.13
CA SER A 140 -2.64 15.48 -4.80
C SER A 140 -1.90 14.45 -5.64
N PHE A 141 -1.96 13.16 -5.31
CA PHE A 141 -1.50 12.09 -6.18
C PHE A 141 -2.70 11.44 -6.83
N ARG A 142 -2.87 11.61 -8.14
CA ARG A 142 -3.94 10.93 -8.90
C ARG A 142 -3.40 9.92 -9.90
N THR A 143 -2.14 10.09 -10.27
CA THR A 143 -1.58 9.40 -11.42
C THR A 143 -0.24 8.80 -11.04
N VAL A 144 -0.05 7.55 -11.45
CA VAL A 144 1.24 6.87 -11.39
C VAL A 144 1.95 7.11 -12.72
N GLY A 145 3.22 7.46 -12.67
CA GLY A 145 4.04 7.68 -13.85
C GLY A 145 5.34 6.87 -13.81
N LEU A 146 6.02 6.84 -14.94
CA LEU A 146 7.40 6.42 -15.07
C LEU A 146 8.24 7.61 -15.51
N VAL A 147 9.38 7.78 -14.84
CA VAL A 147 10.39 8.77 -15.21
C VAL A 147 11.73 8.09 -15.38
N GLU A 148 12.56 8.65 -16.24
CA GLU A 148 13.90 8.14 -16.49
C GLU A 148 14.84 8.54 -15.34
N PHE A 149 15.20 7.59 -14.46
CA PHE A 149 16.04 7.83 -13.28
C PHE A 149 16.67 6.51 -12.79
N PRO A 150 17.97 6.50 -12.37
CA PRO A 150 18.88 7.64 -12.26
C PRO A 150 19.66 7.95 -13.54
N VAL A 151 19.67 7.06 -14.52
CA VAL A 151 20.41 7.20 -15.78
C VAL A 151 19.53 6.90 -16.99
N LYS A 152 19.96 7.31 -18.17
CA LYS A 152 19.22 7.04 -19.41
C LYS A 152 19.04 5.53 -19.63
N GLY A 153 17.84 5.14 -20.06
CA GLY A 153 17.39 3.77 -20.23
C GLY A 153 16.87 3.09 -18.96
N THR A 154 16.85 3.79 -17.81
CA THR A 154 16.32 3.23 -16.54
C THR A 154 15.07 3.99 -16.10
N TRP A 155 14.02 3.24 -15.73
CA TRP A 155 12.72 3.82 -15.42
C TRP A 155 12.34 3.56 -13.96
N SER A 156 11.88 4.62 -13.30
CA SER A 156 11.44 4.59 -11.90
C SER A 156 9.95 4.93 -11.83
N VAL A 157 9.22 4.17 -11.00
CA VAL A 157 7.82 4.45 -10.67
C VAL A 157 7.75 5.70 -9.81
N VAL A 158 6.85 6.62 -10.16
CA VAL A 158 6.65 7.87 -9.44
C VAL A 158 5.17 8.17 -9.25
N PHE A 159 4.88 8.98 -8.24
CA PHE A 159 3.54 9.50 -7.99
C PHE A 159 3.50 10.97 -8.44
N VAL A 160 2.67 11.27 -9.43
CA VAL A 160 2.50 12.62 -9.98
C VAL A 160 1.63 13.43 -9.02
N SER A 161 2.14 14.58 -8.59
CA SER A 161 1.51 15.48 -7.63
C SER A 161 0.76 16.64 -8.33
N ALA A 162 0.54 17.74 -7.60
CA ALA A 162 -0.02 18.97 -8.16
C ALA A 162 0.96 19.66 -9.15
N PRO A 163 0.43 20.46 -10.10
CA PRO A 163 1.24 21.35 -10.93
C PRO A 163 2.10 22.30 -10.09
N ALA A 164 3.21 22.76 -10.66
CA ALA A 164 4.04 23.78 -10.04
C ALA A 164 3.23 25.05 -9.75
N GLY A 165 3.41 25.60 -8.54
CA GLY A 165 2.81 26.89 -8.19
C GLY A 165 3.39 28.03 -9.04
N PRO A 166 2.73 29.20 -9.11
CA PRO A 166 3.12 30.30 -10.00
C PRO A 166 4.58 30.74 -9.88
N ASP A 167 5.09 30.84 -8.64
CA ASP A 167 6.47 31.26 -8.37
C ASP A 167 7.49 30.25 -8.90
N VAL A 168 7.21 28.95 -8.74
CA VAL A 168 8.07 27.86 -9.20
C VAL A 168 8.01 27.76 -10.73
N GLN A 169 6.82 27.87 -11.30
CA GLN A 169 6.61 27.84 -12.74
C GLN A 169 7.34 28.99 -13.45
N THR A 170 7.30 30.19 -12.85
CA THR A 170 8.04 31.36 -13.36
C THR A 170 9.55 31.11 -13.33
N ALA A 171 10.06 30.50 -12.26
CA ALA A 171 11.49 30.22 -12.10
C ALA A 171 12.01 29.10 -13.03
N LEU A 172 11.17 28.11 -13.34
CA LEU A 172 11.53 26.99 -14.22
C LEU A 172 11.28 27.26 -15.71
N GLY A 173 10.68 28.40 -16.04
CA GLY A 173 10.31 28.78 -17.41
C GLY A 173 8.86 28.42 -17.71
N GLU A 174 8.07 29.41 -18.12
CA GLU A 174 6.63 29.29 -18.39
C GLU A 174 6.30 28.43 -19.62
N GLU A 175 7.26 28.18 -20.50
CA GLU A 175 7.03 27.43 -21.75
C GLU A 175 6.74 25.93 -21.53
N ASN A 176 7.15 25.36 -20.39
CA ASN A 176 6.95 23.95 -20.08
C ASN A 176 5.98 23.76 -18.90
N ASP A 177 4.93 22.96 -19.06
CA ASP A 177 4.04 22.57 -17.96
C ASP A 177 4.82 21.68 -16.96
N HIS A 178 5.24 22.26 -15.84
CA HIS A 178 5.98 21.55 -14.82
C HIS A 178 5.04 20.97 -13.77
N VAL A 179 5.22 19.70 -13.45
CA VAL A 179 4.44 19.01 -12.42
C VAL A 179 5.35 18.49 -11.32
N GLY A 180 4.86 18.54 -10.08
CA GLY A 180 5.54 17.95 -8.95
C GLY A 180 5.48 16.44 -9.04
N VAL A 181 6.57 15.75 -8.74
CA VAL A 181 6.66 14.30 -8.80
C VAL A 181 7.39 13.79 -7.57
N PHE A 182 6.82 12.75 -6.96
CA PHE A 182 7.43 12.04 -5.83
C PHE A 182 7.96 10.67 -6.28
N LEU A 183 9.27 10.49 -6.18
CA LEU A 183 9.97 9.23 -6.44
C LEU A 183 10.21 8.49 -5.11
N PRO A 184 9.45 7.43 -4.81
CA PRO A 184 9.60 6.69 -3.56
C PRO A 184 10.84 5.79 -3.56
N CYS A 185 11.42 5.57 -2.38
CA CYS A 185 12.50 4.59 -2.18
C CYS A 185 11.92 3.20 -1.87
N ALA A 186 12.34 2.17 -2.59
CA ALA A 186 12.00 0.79 -2.23
C ALA A 186 12.90 0.31 -1.06
N PRO A 187 12.38 -0.49 -0.10
CA PRO A 187 11.00 -0.95 0.06
C PRO A 187 10.10 -0.02 0.90
N ASN A 188 10.59 1.16 1.31
CA ASN A 188 9.86 2.07 2.19
C ASN A 188 9.31 3.29 1.41
N PRO A 189 8.06 3.26 0.91
CA PRO A 189 7.50 4.31 0.06
C PRO A 189 7.22 5.61 0.81
N THR A 190 7.45 5.67 2.13
CA THR A 190 7.33 6.90 2.92
C THR A 190 8.54 7.82 2.77
N THR A 191 9.66 7.31 2.24
CA THR A 191 10.85 8.11 1.91
C THR A 191 11.03 8.18 0.40
N GLY A 192 11.69 9.24 -0.06
CA GLY A 192 11.86 9.46 -1.49
C GLY A 192 12.39 10.85 -1.81
N PHE A 193 12.42 11.15 -3.10
CA PHE A 193 12.79 12.45 -3.63
C PHE A 193 11.54 13.13 -4.19
N PHE A 194 11.43 14.44 -3.96
CA PHE A 194 10.43 15.28 -4.60
C PHE A 194 11.14 16.28 -5.52
N PHE A 195 10.68 16.38 -6.76
CA PHE A 195 11.22 17.32 -7.73
C PHE A 195 10.17 17.68 -8.79
N TYR A 196 10.41 18.77 -9.52
CA TYR A 196 9.60 19.18 -10.66
C TYR A 196 10.24 18.72 -11.96
N LEU A 197 9.43 18.29 -12.91
CA LEU A 197 9.85 18.04 -14.29
C LEU A 197 8.74 18.42 -15.28
N PRO A 198 9.09 18.64 -16.56
CA PRO A 198 8.09 18.82 -17.61
C PRO A 198 7.17 17.61 -17.68
N ARG A 199 5.85 17.83 -17.79
CA ARG A 199 4.87 16.76 -17.95
C ARG A 199 5.18 15.85 -19.14
N ALA A 200 5.79 16.39 -20.19
CA ALA A 200 6.21 15.65 -21.38
C ALA A 200 7.24 14.54 -21.10
N ASP A 201 8.00 14.66 -20.01
CA ASP A 201 9.03 13.68 -19.61
C ASP A 201 8.47 12.56 -18.70
N ILE A 202 7.15 12.55 -18.48
CA ILE A 202 6.45 11.55 -17.65
C ILE A 202 5.63 10.63 -18.54
N ILE A 203 5.84 9.33 -18.40
CA ILE A 203 4.98 8.33 -19.02
C ILE A 203 3.93 7.92 -17.99
N GLU A 204 2.68 8.38 -18.16
CA GLU A 204 1.58 7.99 -17.28
C GLU A 204 1.22 6.50 -17.47
N VAL A 205 1.10 5.77 -16.36
CA VAL A 205 0.77 4.34 -16.35
C VAL A 205 -0.64 4.14 -15.78
N PRO A 206 -1.51 3.39 -16.47
CA PRO A 206 -2.89 3.15 -16.02
C PRO A 206 -2.91 2.09 -14.90
N MET A 207 -2.40 2.44 -13.72
CA MET A 207 -2.45 1.63 -12.51
C MET A 207 -2.88 2.43 -11.30
N SER A 208 -3.44 1.75 -10.30
CA SER A 208 -3.83 2.39 -9.05
C SER A 208 -2.61 2.78 -8.21
N ILE A 209 -2.75 3.82 -7.41
CA ILE A 209 -1.70 4.27 -6.46
C ILE A 209 -1.34 3.15 -5.48
N ASP A 210 -2.34 2.40 -5.01
CA ASP A 210 -2.16 1.27 -4.11
C ASP A 210 -1.33 0.15 -4.74
N ASP A 211 -1.55 -0.11 -6.03
CA ASP A 211 -0.83 -1.14 -6.78
C ASP A 211 0.62 -0.74 -7.05
N ALA A 212 0.85 0.53 -7.38
CA ALA A 212 2.20 1.09 -7.46
C ALA A 212 2.92 1.07 -6.11
N ALA A 213 2.22 1.40 -5.01
CA ALA A 213 2.78 1.35 -3.66
C ALA A 213 3.17 -0.08 -3.26
N LYS A 214 2.34 -1.08 -3.55
CA LYS A 214 2.68 -2.51 -3.34
C LYS A 214 3.90 -2.93 -4.15
N LEU A 215 3.98 -2.50 -5.40
CA LEU A 215 5.12 -2.79 -6.28
C LEU A 215 6.43 -2.24 -5.67
N VAL A 216 6.43 -0.97 -5.23
CA VAL A 216 7.59 -0.34 -4.59
C VAL A 216 7.93 -0.99 -3.24
N MET A 217 6.93 -1.24 -2.39
CA MET A 217 7.12 -1.87 -1.07
C MET A 217 7.69 -3.28 -1.14
N SER A 218 7.31 -4.02 -2.19
CA SER A 218 7.81 -5.36 -2.44
C SER A 218 9.14 -5.39 -3.19
N ALA A 219 9.73 -4.23 -3.49
CA ALA A 219 10.91 -4.10 -4.35
C ALA A 219 10.76 -4.82 -5.70
N GLY A 220 9.56 -4.76 -6.29
CA GLY A 220 9.25 -5.36 -7.58
C GLY A 220 8.83 -6.84 -7.53
N VAL A 221 8.85 -7.48 -6.36
CA VAL A 221 8.49 -8.91 -6.22
C VAL A 221 6.99 -9.13 -6.43
N ILE A 222 6.16 -8.17 -6.03
CA ILE A 222 4.72 -8.20 -6.27
C ILE A 222 4.44 -7.31 -7.48
N GLN A 223 4.28 -7.93 -8.64
CA GLN A 223 3.71 -7.25 -9.79
C GLN A 223 2.21 -7.04 -9.57
N PRO A 224 1.69 -5.84 -9.87
CA PRO A 224 0.26 -5.60 -9.86
C PRO A 224 -0.38 -6.35 -11.03
N GLU A 225 -0.74 -7.60 -10.76
CA GLU A 225 -1.49 -8.48 -11.65
C GLU A 225 -2.92 -8.56 -11.15
N ASP A 226 -3.89 -8.52 -12.09
CA ASP A 226 -5.31 -8.67 -11.83
C ASP A 226 -5.54 -9.80 -10.81
N PRO A 227 -6.15 -9.53 -9.65
CA PRO A 227 -6.43 -10.54 -8.62
C PRO A 227 -7.11 -11.80 -9.19
N GLN A 228 -7.88 -11.66 -10.27
CA GLN A 228 -8.50 -12.78 -10.96
C GLN A 228 -7.50 -13.69 -11.66
N VAL A 229 -6.44 -13.15 -12.28
CA VAL A 229 -5.39 -13.93 -12.95
C VAL A 229 -4.58 -14.73 -11.91
N ARG A 230 -4.30 -14.15 -10.73
CA ARG A 230 -3.64 -14.86 -9.64
C ARG A 230 -4.53 -15.96 -9.04
N LEU A 231 -5.83 -15.70 -8.87
CA LEU A 231 -6.79 -16.71 -8.43
C LEU A 231 -6.92 -17.83 -9.47
N GLN A 232 -6.89 -17.51 -10.76
CA GLN A 232 -6.92 -18.46 -11.86
C GLN A 232 -5.62 -19.27 -11.95
N ALA A 233 -4.46 -18.67 -11.73
CA ALA A 233 -3.17 -19.35 -11.68
C ALA A 233 -3.05 -20.26 -10.43
N MET A 234 -3.54 -19.82 -9.27
CA MET A 234 -3.66 -20.65 -8.07
C MET A 234 -4.68 -21.79 -8.28
N ALA A 235 -5.83 -21.51 -8.89
CA ALA A 235 -6.82 -22.54 -9.21
C ALA A 235 -6.28 -23.53 -10.27
N ALA A 236 -5.50 -23.07 -11.24
CA ALA A 236 -4.86 -23.89 -12.24
C ALA A 236 -3.75 -24.78 -11.64
N SER A 237 -2.94 -24.24 -10.72
CA SER A 237 -1.90 -25.03 -10.03
C SER A 237 -2.50 -26.06 -9.07
N ILE A 238 -3.61 -25.74 -8.39
CA ILE A 238 -4.36 -26.71 -7.57
C ILE A 238 -5.00 -27.79 -8.46
N ARG A 239 -5.60 -27.43 -9.61
CA ARG A 239 -6.16 -28.40 -10.57
C ARG A 239 -5.08 -29.29 -11.20
N ALA A 240 -3.91 -28.74 -11.51
CA ALA A 240 -2.77 -29.51 -12.02
C ALA A 240 -2.22 -30.48 -10.97
N ALA A 241 -2.15 -30.05 -9.70
CA ALA A 241 -1.78 -30.91 -8.58
C ALA A 241 -2.81 -32.02 -8.31
N GLN A 242 -4.09 -31.78 -8.58
CA GLN A 242 -5.17 -32.77 -8.46
C GLN A 242 -5.21 -33.76 -9.65
N ASN A 243 -4.84 -33.32 -10.85
CA ASN A 243 -4.85 -34.15 -12.06
C ASN A 243 -3.53 -34.89 -12.35
N GLY A 244 -2.55 -34.83 -11.43
CA GLY A 244 -1.32 -35.64 -11.51
C GLY A 244 -0.37 -35.29 -12.65
N GLN A 245 -0.57 -34.17 -13.37
CA GLN A 245 0.35 -33.70 -14.40
C GLN A 245 1.31 -32.65 -13.80
N ALA A 246 2.45 -33.13 -13.32
CA ALA A 246 3.60 -32.27 -13.01
C ALA A 246 4.25 -31.81 -14.33
N THR A 247 3.73 -30.75 -14.94
CA THR A 247 4.52 -29.87 -15.81
C THR A 247 4.67 -28.56 -15.07
N GLY A 248 5.89 -28.26 -14.64
CA GLY A 248 6.19 -27.11 -13.80
C GLY A 248 5.80 -25.76 -14.43
N PRO A 249 5.80 -24.68 -13.62
CA PRO A 249 5.33 -23.34 -14.02
C PRO A 249 5.98 -22.75 -15.28
N GLU A 250 7.14 -23.27 -15.69
CA GLU A 250 7.87 -22.88 -16.90
C GLU A 250 7.13 -23.21 -18.20
N ALA A 251 6.44 -24.36 -18.28
CA ALA A 251 5.77 -24.81 -19.51
C ALA A 251 4.49 -24.01 -19.83
N ALA A 252 3.82 -23.48 -18.81
CA ALA A 252 2.64 -22.63 -18.97
C ALA A 252 3.01 -21.20 -19.40
N LEU A 253 4.20 -20.73 -18.98
CA LEU A 253 4.75 -19.43 -19.38
C LEU A 253 5.19 -19.46 -20.84
N GLU A 254 5.86 -20.54 -21.28
CA GLU A 254 6.25 -20.74 -22.69
C GLU A 254 5.06 -20.95 -23.64
N ALA A 255 3.98 -21.58 -23.18
CA ALA A 255 2.77 -21.74 -23.99
C ALA A 255 2.01 -20.41 -24.17
N SER A 256 2.11 -19.51 -23.20
CA SER A 256 1.47 -18.18 -23.24
C SER A 256 2.26 -17.20 -24.11
N SER A 257 3.60 -17.24 -24.06
CA SER A 257 4.47 -16.42 -24.93
C SER A 257 4.32 -16.79 -26.41
N ARG A 258 4.27 -18.09 -26.75
CA ARG A 258 4.01 -18.55 -28.13
C ARG A 258 2.62 -18.19 -28.66
N ARG A 259 1.65 -17.98 -27.76
CA ARG A 259 0.28 -17.57 -28.13
C ARG A 259 0.20 -16.07 -28.39
N GLN A 260 0.96 -15.25 -27.66
CA GLN A 260 1.09 -13.81 -27.91
C GLN A 260 1.88 -13.51 -29.20
N GLU A 261 2.95 -14.24 -29.49
CA GLU A 261 3.69 -14.08 -30.75
C GLU A 261 2.84 -14.38 -31.99
N LYS A 262 1.93 -15.38 -31.91
CA LYS A 262 1.00 -15.68 -33.00
C LYS A 262 -0.11 -14.64 -33.19
N LEU A 263 -0.52 -13.93 -32.14
CA LEU A 263 -1.50 -12.85 -32.28
C LEU A 263 -0.89 -11.57 -32.86
N VAL A 264 0.39 -11.29 -32.59
CA VAL A 264 1.07 -10.09 -33.10
C VAL A 264 1.52 -10.23 -34.56
N SER A 265 1.67 -11.47 -35.08
CA SER A 265 2.08 -11.70 -36.48
C SER A 265 0.92 -11.78 -37.48
N THR A 266 -0.32 -11.49 -37.07
CA THR A 266 -1.52 -11.57 -37.93
C THR A 266 -2.26 -10.23 -38.08
N GLU A 267 -1.57 -9.11 -37.88
CA GLU A 267 -2.00 -7.76 -38.27
C GLU A 267 -0.96 -7.08 -39.16
#